data_AF-A0A3K5JTF3-F1
#
_entry.id   AF-A0A3K5JTF3-F1
#
_cell.length_a   1.000
_cell.length_b   1.000
_cell.length_c   1.000
_cell.angle_alpha   90.00
_cell.angle_beta   90.00
_cell.angle_gamma   90.00
#
_symmetry.space_group_name_H-M   'P 1'
#
loop_
_entity.id
_entity.type
_entity.pdbx_description
1 polymer ?
#
loop_
_entity_poly.entity_id
_entity_poly.type
_entity_poly.pdbx_seq_one_letter_code
_entity_poly.pdbx_strand_id
1 'polypeptide(L)'
;MQYIKSYDFAHYTTRINHFLQRKDRQNIKVLQDFFCSFILYYWDGIVLLCKQEKKESIEHFLSEIFSLEMNDINLILSQLGQFKNSTNKRLECLDVKLTLNSK
;
A
#
# COMPACT_ATOMS: atom_id res chain seq x y z
N MET A 1 11.98 8.53 18.17
CA MET A 1 10.60 8.46 17.61
C MET A 1 10.53 9.49 16.49
N GLN A 2 10.58 9.06 15.23
CA GLN A 2 10.46 10.01 14.10
C GLN A 2 8.99 10.41 13.98
N TYR A 3 8.70 11.68 14.26
CA TYR A 3 7.37 12.25 14.06
C TYR A 3 7.22 12.56 12.57
N ILE A 4 6.25 11.93 11.92
CA ILE A 4 5.77 12.35 10.61
C ILE A 4 5.22 13.76 10.73
N LYS A 5 5.63 14.67 9.84
CA LYS A 5 5.07 16.03 9.82
C LYS A 5 3.59 15.92 9.46
N SER A 6 2.73 16.73 10.08
CA SER A 6 1.28 16.75 9.79
C SER A 6 0.96 16.84 8.29
N TYR A 7 1.83 17.50 7.53
CA TYR A 7 1.77 17.57 6.06
C TYR A 7 1.86 16.20 5.37
N ASP A 8 2.82 15.36 5.77
CA ASP A 8 3.04 14.04 5.18
C ASP A 8 1.85 13.11 5.47
N PHE A 9 1.26 13.23 6.67
CA PHE A 9 0.05 12.50 7.04
C PHE A 9 -1.14 12.90 6.16
N ALA A 10 -1.40 14.21 6.03
CA ALA A 10 -2.45 14.70 5.16
C ALA A 10 -2.24 14.25 3.70
N HIS A 11 -0.99 14.28 3.23
CA HIS A 11 -0.64 13.77 1.89
C HIS A 11 -1.02 12.30 1.72
N TYR A 12 -0.70 11.44 2.69
CA TYR A 12 -1.00 10.02 2.58
C TYR A 12 -2.50 9.73 2.61
N THR A 13 -3.21 10.34 3.55
CA THR A 13 -4.66 10.18 3.67
C THR A 13 -5.39 10.70 2.44
N THR A 14 -4.99 11.85 1.88
CA THR A 14 -5.57 12.37 0.63
C THR A 14 -5.33 11.42 -0.54
N ARG A 15 -4.12 10.88 -0.70
CA ARG A 15 -3.79 9.92 -1.77
C ARG A 15 -4.63 8.64 -1.67
N ILE A 16 -4.77 8.10 -0.46
CA ILE A 16 -5.64 6.94 -0.20
C ILE A 16 -7.09 7.27 -0.53
N ASN A 17 -7.62 8.39 -0.04
CA ASN A 17 -9.01 8.79 -0.28
C ASN A 17 -9.30 8.98 -1.78
N HIS A 18 -8.39 9.63 -2.53
CA HIS A 18 -8.52 9.75 -3.98
C HIS A 18 -8.53 8.39 -4.68
N PHE A 19 -7.72 7.44 -4.23
CA PHE A 19 -7.76 6.07 -4.76
C PHE A 19 -9.10 5.39 -4.48
N LEU A 20 -9.64 5.51 -3.26
CA LEU A 20 -10.91 4.90 -2.87
C LEU A 20 -12.10 5.47 -3.65
N GLN A 21 -12.01 6.70 -4.16
CA GLN A 21 -13.06 7.29 -5.00
C GLN A 21 -13.06 6.77 -6.45
N ARG A 22 -12.03 6.04 -6.88
CA ARG A 22 -11.98 5.47 -8.23
C ARG A 22 -13.00 4.35 -8.42
N LYS A 23 -13.70 4.37 -9.56
CA LYS A 23 -14.65 3.32 -9.95
C LYS A 23 -13.97 1.99 -10.27
N ASP A 24 -12.75 2.06 -10.79
CA ASP A 24 -11.92 0.92 -11.19
C ASP A 24 -10.93 0.48 -10.10
N ARG A 25 -11.12 0.92 -8.84
CA ARG A 25 -10.19 0.65 -7.74
C ARG A 25 -9.96 -0.82 -7.42
N GLN A 26 -10.89 -1.70 -7.81
CA GLN A 26 -10.77 -3.16 -7.65
C GLN A 26 -10.13 -3.85 -8.87
N ASN A 27 -9.81 -3.10 -9.92
CA ASN A 27 -9.06 -3.66 -11.05
C ASN A 27 -7.63 -4.00 -10.59
N ILE A 28 -7.20 -5.23 -10.85
CA ILE A 28 -5.89 -5.71 -10.41
C ILE A 28 -4.72 -4.83 -10.87
N LYS A 29 -4.78 -4.28 -12.09
CA LYS A 29 -3.72 -3.38 -12.60
C LYS A 29 -3.71 -2.05 -11.86
N VAL A 30 -4.87 -1.56 -11.47
CA VAL A 30 -5.03 -0.29 -10.74
C VAL A 30 -4.57 -0.45 -9.29
N LEU A 31 -4.92 -1.58 -8.65
CA LEU A 31 -4.37 -1.96 -7.35
C LEU A 31 -2.85 -2.08 -7.42
N GLN A 32 -2.34 -2.84 -8.38
CA GLN A 32 -0.90 -3.02 -8.55
C GLN A 32 -0.16 -1.71 -8.74
N ASP A 33 -0.65 -0.84 -9.62
CA ASP A 33 -0.02 0.47 -9.81
C ASP A 33 -0.02 1.29 -8.51
N PHE A 34 -1.10 1.25 -7.73
CA PHE A 34 -1.14 1.98 -6.46
C PHE A 34 -0.19 1.40 -5.41
N PHE A 35 -0.17 0.07 -5.25
CA PHE A 35 0.72 -0.60 -4.33
C PHE A 35 2.20 -0.38 -4.69
N CYS A 36 2.57 -0.53 -5.97
CA CYS A 36 3.93 -0.32 -6.45
C CYS A 36 4.36 1.16 -6.44
N SER A 37 3.47 2.08 -6.80
CA SER A 37 3.83 3.50 -6.97
C SER A 37 3.68 4.31 -5.68
N PHE A 38 2.85 3.88 -4.74
CA PHE A 38 2.54 4.64 -3.53
C PHE A 38 2.91 3.87 -2.26
N ILE A 39 2.34 2.69 -2.03
CA ILE A 39 2.60 1.94 -0.78
C ILE A 39 4.08 1.55 -0.67
N LEU A 40 4.67 0.98 -1.72
CA LEU A 40 6.09 0.64 -1.77
C LEU A 40 7.00 1.87 -1.71
N TYR A 41 6.58 2.98 -2.30
CA TYR A 41 7.39 4.19 -2.32
C TYR A 41 7.48 4.82 -0.92
N TYR A 42 6.35 4.89 -0.22
CA TYR A 42 6.19 5.51 1.10
C TYR A 42 6.08 4.49 2.24
N TRP A 43 6.68 3.30 2.08
CA TRP A 43 6.52 2.15 2.99
C TRP A 43 6.61 2.53 4.48
N ASP A 44 7.71 3.16 4.90
CA ASP A 44 7.92 3.55 6.29
C ASP A 44 6.89 4.59 6.77
N GLY A 45 6.48 5.50 5.87
CA GLY A 45 5.42 6.47 6.12
C GLY A 45 4.07 5.81 6.37
N ILE A 46 3.73 4.79 5.58
CA ILE A 46 2.51 3.99 5.73
C ILE A 46 2.54 3.16 7.02
N VAL A 47 3.68 2.56 7.37
CA VAL A 47 3.85 1.82 8.64
C VAL A 47 3.64 2.74 9.84
N LEU A 48 4.15 3.97 9.78
CA LEU A 48 3.97 4.96 10.84
C LEU A 48 2.51 5.47 10.90
N LEU A 49 1.88 5.70 9.76
CA LEU A 49 0.45 6.05 9.66
C LEU A 49 -0.42 4.96 10.33
N CYS A 50 -0.18 3.69 10.02
CA CYS A 50 -0.84 2.55 10.65
C CYS A 50 -0.75 2.58 12.18
N LYS A 51 0.45 2.88 12.71
CA LYS A 51 0.67 3.00 14.17
C LYS A 51 -0.09 4.18 14.77
N GLN A 52 -0.17 5.31 14.07
CA GLN A 52 -0.91 6.50 14.54
C GLN A 52 -2.41 6.28 14.56
N GLU A 53 -2.95 5.58 13.55
CA GLU A 53 -4.34 5.11 13.48
C GLU A 53 -4.64 3.97 14.47
N LYS A 54 -3.67 3.58 15.31
CA LYS A 54 -3.78 2.54 16.34
C LYS A 54 -4.26 1.20 15.78
N LYS A 55 -3.86 0.88 14.54
CA LYS A 55 -4.15 -0.41 13.91
C LYS A 55 -3.17 -1.47 14.40
N GLU A 56 -3.66 -2.71 14.47
CA GLU A 56 -2.90 -3.85 14.98
C GLU A 56 -1.69 -4.18 14.11
N SER A 57 -1.87 -4.16 12.78
CA SER A 57 -0.80 -4.39 11.82
C SER A 57 -1.03 -3.62 10.52
N ILE A 58 0.02 -3.49 9.70
CA ILE A 58 -0.08 -2.85 8.37
C ILE A 58 -1.01 -3.65 7.46
N GLU A 59 -1.02 -4.98 7.57
CA GLU A 59 -1.93 -5.86 6.85
C GLU A 59 -3.37 -5.50 7.18
N HIS A 60 -3.70 -5.40 8.48
CA HIS A 60 -5.05 -5.07 8.95
C HIS A 60 -5.47 -3.66 8.51
N PHE A 61 -4.55 -2.72 8.56
CA PHE A 61 -4.80 -1.36 8.10
C PHE A 61 -5.12 -1.31 6.60
N LEU A 62 -4.33 -2.00 5.77
CA LEU A 62 -4.53 -1.99 4.33
C LEU A 62 -5.72 -2.87 3.91
N SER A 63 -6.01 -3.97 4.61
CA SER A 63 -7.19 -4.80 4.34
C SER A 63 -8.49 -4.00 4.50
N GLU A 64 -8.58 -3.18 5.56
CA GLU A 64 -9.72 -2.27 5.76
C GLU A 64 -9.81 -1.22 4.65
N ILE A 65 -8.70 -0.55 4.31
CA ILE A 65 -8.67 0.48 3.28
C ILE A 65 -9.11 -0.08 1.93
N PHE A 66 -8.48 -1.16 1.47
CA PHE A 66 -8.69 -1.68 0.12
C PHE A 66 -9.87 -2.66 0.03
N SER A 67 -10.48 -3.02 1.17
CA SER A 67 -11.51 -4.05 1.27
C SER A 67 -11.04 -5.38 0.66
N LEU A 68 -9.79 -5.75 0.95
CA LEU A 68 -9.15 -7.00 0.52
C LEU A 68 -8.98 -7.93 1.72
N GLU A 69 -8.91 -9.24 1.47
CA GLU A 69 -8.61 -10.18 2.52
C GLU A 69 -7.19 -9.99 3.07
N MET A 70 -7.01 -10.24 4.37
CA MET A 70 -5.71 -10.16 5.03
C MET A 70 -4.63 -11.00 4.32
N ASN A 71 -4.99 -12.18 3.82
CA ASN A 71 -4.08 -13.06 3.10
C ASN A 71 -3.60 -12.45 1.78
N ASP A 72 -4.50 -11.78 1.05
CA ASP A 72 -4.16 -11.09 -0.19
C ASP A 72 -3.24 -9.91 0.08
N ILE A 73 -3.52 -9.10 1.11
CA ILE A 73 -2.65 -8.00 1.52
C ILE A 73 -1.28 -8.51 1.94
N ASN A 74 -1.22 -9.58 2.75
CA ASN A 74 0.04 -10.17 3.19
C ASN A 74 0.89 -10.65 1.99
N LEU A 75 0.25 -11.31 1.01
CA LEU A 75 0.92 -11.72 -0.22
C LEU A 75 1.46 -10.52 -1.01
N ILE A 76 0.66 -9.47 -1.20
CA ILE A 76 1.08 -8.24 -1.86
C ILE A 76 2.27 -7.61 -1.13
N LEU A 77 2.18 -7.43 0.19
CA LEU A 77 3.25 -6.82 0.98
C LEU A 77 4.54 -7.64 0.95
N SER A 78 4.44 -8.97 0.96
CA SER A 78 5.58 -9.87 0.80
C SER A 78 6.26 -9.69 -0.56
N GLN A 79 5.49 -9.58 -1.65
CA GLN A 79 6.00 -9.29 -2.98
C GLN A 79 6.65 -7.90 -3.05
N LEU A 80 5.99 -6.86 -2.52
CA LEU A 80 6.52 -5.50 -2.44
C LEU A 80 7.84 -5.43 -1.66
N GLY A 81 7.95 -6.18 -0.56
CA GLY A 81 9.10 -6.20 0.33
C GLY A 81 10.42 -6.57 -0.37
N GLN A 82 10.34 -7.32 -1.47
CA GLN A 82 11.49 -7.70 -2.30
C GLN A 82 12.13 -6.48 -2.98
N PHE A 83 11.34 -5.45 -3.28
CA PHE A 83 11.76 -4.27 -4.04
C PHE A 83 12.11 -3.08 -3.17
N LYS A 84 11.84 -3.11 -1.85
CA LYS A 84 11.90 -1.93 -0.97
C LYS A 84 13.22 -1.15 -1.03
N ASN A 85 14.33 -1.87 -1.23
CA ASN A 85 15.70 -1.34 -1.26
C ASN A 85 16.23 -1.09 -2.67
N SER A 86 15.44 -1.35 -3.72
CA SER A 86 15.85 -1.13 -5.09
C SER A 86 15.76 0.35 -5.49
N THR A 87 16.72 0.81 -6.28
CA THR A 87 16.68 2.13 -6.92
C THR A 87 15.53 2.23 -7.93
N ASN A 88 15.17 1.13 -8.61
CA ASN A 88 14.11 1.07 -9.62
C ASN A 88 12.85 0.36 -9.10
N LYS A 89 12.64 0.37 -7.78
CA LYS A 89 11.60 -0.40 -7.07
C LYS A 89 10.21 -0.36 -7.69
N ARG A 90 9.79 0.77 -8.25
CA ARG A 90 8.49 0.90 -8.92
C ARG A 90 8.42 0.07 -10.21
N LEU A 91 9.41 0.19 -11.09
CA LEU A 91 9.43 -0.51 -12.37
C LEU A 91 9.51 -2.01 -12.15
N GLU A 92 10.41 -2.44 -11.27
CA GLU A 92 10.57 -3.85 -10.91
C GLU A 92 9.29 -4.44 -10.30
N CYS A 93 8.60 -3.67 -9.46
CA CYS A 93 7.31 -4.07 -8.90
C CYS A 93 6.20 -4.16 -9.96
N LEU A 94 6.16 -3.24 -10.93
CA LEU A 94 5.17 -3.24 -12.00
C LEU A 94 5.39 -4.40 -12.99
N ASP A 95 6.63 -4.83 -13.17
CA ASP A 95 6.99 -5.97 -14.03
C ASP A 95 6.54 -7.32 -13.43
N VAL A 96 6.40 -7.41 -12.11
CA VAL A 96 5.88 -8.59 -11.42
C VAL A 96 4.36 -8.45 -11.24
N LYS A 97 3.56 -9.21 -12.00
CA LYS A 97 2.11 -9.22 -11.83
C LYS A 97 1.73 -9.59 -10.39
N LEU A 98 1.03 -8.70 -9.70
CA LEU A 98 0.45 -9.03 -8.40
C LEU A 98 -0.49 -10.22 -8.57
N THR A 99 -0.29 -11.21 -7.72
CA THR A 99 -1.14 -12.39 -7.66
C THR A 99 -2.02 -12.24 -6.43
N LEU A 100 -3.34 -12.26 -6.61
CA LEU A 100 -4.28 -12.37 -5.50
C LEU A 100 -4.74 -13.82 -5.42
N ASN A 101 -4.98 -14.32 -4.21
CA ASN A 101 -5.57 -15.64 -3.99
C ASN A 101 -7.09 -15.64 -4.19
N SER A 102 -7.68 -14.47 -4.47
CA SER A 102 -9.12 -14.34 -4.68
C SER A 102 -9.56 -15.20 -5.88
N LYS A 103 -10.27 -16.28 -5.54
CA LYS A 103 -10.95 -17.20 -6.46
C LYS A 103 -12.08 -16.50 -7.24
#